data_AF-A0A517WCX9-F1
#
_entry.id   AF-A0A517WCX9-F1
#
_cell.length_a   1.000
_cell.length_b   1.000
_cell.length_c   1.000
_cell.angle_alpha   90.00
_cell.angle_beta   90.00
_cell.angle_gamma   90.00
#
_symmetry.space_group_name_H-M   'P 1'
#
loop_
_entity.id
_entity.type
_entity.pdbx_description
1 polymer ?
#
loop_
_entity_poly.entity_id
_entity_poly.type
_entity_poly.pdbx_seq_one_letter_code
_entity_poly.pdbx_strand_id
1 'polypeptide(L)'
;MRNMSFMLTTEQIRNKTKTVTRRTGWKTLKPGTVLNACFKCMGLKKGEKVEKICQIRVTDVRRESLSKMCLDQTYGDQEASLEGFRTKQGLNLLRCSAPT
;
A
#
# COMPACT_ATOMS: atom_id res chain seq x y z
N MET A 1 16.45 -7.66 7.18
CA MET A 1 15.14 -7.76 6.50
C MET A 1 14.45 -6.40 6.53
N ARG A 2 13.85 -5.95 5.41
CA ARG A 2 13.25 -4.60 5.30
C ARG A 2 11.83 -4.59 5.88
N ASN A 3 11.42 -3.46 6.46
CA ASN A 3 10.08 -3.26 7.04
C ASN A 3 9.22 -2.36 6.16
N MET A 4 7.90 -2.58 6.16
CA MET A 4 6.92 -1.74 5.48
C MET A 4 5.71 -1.51 6.40
N SER A 5 5.33 -0.24 6.61
CA SER A 5 4.20 0.14 7.48
C SER A 5 2.85 -0.06 6.79
N PHE A 6 1.86 -0.60 7.50
CA PHE A 6 0.49 -0.86 7.02
C PHE A 6 -0.59 -0.31 7.96
N MET A 7 -0.31 0.78 8.69
CA MET A 7 -1.21 1.38 9.69
C MET A 7 -2.68 1.51 9.25
N LEU A 8 -2.94 2.03 8.05
CA LEU A 8 -4.30 2.24 7.52
C LEU A 8 -4.98 0.96 7.04
N THR A 9 -4.22 -0.11 6.79
CA THR A 9 -4.70 -1.37 6.23
C THR A 9 -4.29 -2.57 7.10
N THR A 10 -4.18 -2.37 8.41
CA THR A 10 -3.63 -3.35 9.35
C THR A 10 -4.48 -4.62 9.37
N GLU A 11 -5.81 -4.46 9.45
CA GLU A 11 -6.76 -5.57 9.45
C GLU A 11 -6.74 -6.33 8.13
N GLN A 12 -6.57 -5.64 7.00
CA GLN A 12 -6.48 -6.28 5.69
C GLN A 12 -5.20 -7.11 5.55
N ILE A 13 -4.10 -6.70 6.18
CA ILE A 13 -2.87 -7.49 6.25
C ILE A 13 -3.03 -8.70 7.17
N ARG A 14 -3.63 -8.52 8.36
CA ARG A 14 -3.93 -9.63 9.30
C ARG A 14 -4.81 -10.69 8.64
N ASN A 15 -5.86 -10.26 7.96
CA ASN A 15 -6.83 -11.11 7.28
C ASN A 15 -6.39 -11.56 5.88
N LYS A 16 -5.22 -11.13 5.40
CA LYS A 16 -4.67 -11.46 4.06
C LYS A 16 -5.63 -11.13 2.91
N THR A 17 -6.41 -10.05 3.03
CA THR A 17 -7.41 -9.65 2.02
C THR A 17 -6.89 -8.60 1.03
N LYS A 18 -5.82 -7.87 1.37
CA LYS A 18 -5.11 -6.93 0.49
C LYS A 18 -3.98 -7.65 -0.23
N THR A 19 -3.92 -7.51 -1.55
CA THR A 19 -2.91 -8.18 -2.40
C THR A 19 -1.99 -7.18 -3.12
N VAL A 20 -2.38 -5.91 -3.23
CA VAL A 20 -1.61 -4.86 -3.89
C VAL A 20 -1.20 -3.77 -2.90
N THR A 21 -0.05 -3.14 -3.15
CA THR A 21 0.44 -1.97 -2.41
C THR A 21 1.18 -1.02 -3.35
N ARG A 22 0.70 0.22 -3.53
CA ARG A 22 1.42 1.29 -4.24
C ARG A 22 2.10 2.25 -3.27
N ARG A 23 3.39 2.50 -3.51
CA ARG A 23 4.21 3.42 -2.71
C ARG A 23 5.34 4.02 -3.52
N THR A 24 5.69 5.26 -3.24
CA THR A 24 6.95 5.87 -3.68
C THR A 24 8.12 5.33 -2.84
N GLY A 25 9.36 5.43 -3.35
CA GLY A 25 10.58 5.04 -2.61
C GLY A 25 10.97 3.57 -2.67
N TRP A 26 10.23 2.72 -3.40
CA TRP A 26 10.52 1.28 -3.57
C TRP A 26 11.00 0.92 -4.99
N LYS A 27 11.69 1.85 -5.66
CA LYS A 27 12.09 1.73 -7.08
C LYS A 27 13.01 0.54 -7.40
N THR A 28 13.71 0.02 -6.41
CA THR A 28 14.69 -1.08 -6.52
C THR A 28 14.17 -2.40 -5.94
N LEU A 29 12.88 -2.47 -5.58
CA LEU A 29 12.26 -3.69 -5.07
C LEU A 29 12.20 -4.75 -6.18
N LYS A 30 12.52 -5.99 -5.83
CA LYS A 30 12.50 -7.13 -6.76
C LYS A 30 11.44 -8.16 -6.34
N PRO A 31 10.76 -8.82 -7.29
CA PRO A 31 10.01 -10.03 -7.01
C PRO A 31 10.85 -11.06 -6.22
N GLY A 32 10.19 -11.83 -5.36
CA GLY A 32 10.81 -12.77 -4.44
C GLY A 32 11.31 -12.16 -3.13
N THR A 33 11.44 -10.82 -3.03
CA THR A 33 11.86 -10.15 -1.79
C THR A 33 10.86 -10.40 -0.66
N VAL A 34 11.37 -10.77 0.52
CA VAL A 34 10.57 -10.92 1.74
C VAL A 34 10.67 -9.65 2.59
N LEU A 35 9.52 -9.11 2.98
CA LEU A 35 9.40 -7.91 3.81
C LEU A 35 8.64 -8.23 5.10
N ASN A 36 8.97 -7.53 6.18
CA ASN A 36 8.11 -7.50 7.36
C ASN A 36 7.00 -6.46 7.14
N ALA A 37 5.74 -6.91 7.20
CA ALA A 37 4.61 -6.02 7.33
C ALA A 37 4.48 -5.59 8.79
N CYS A 38 4.56 -4.29 9.04
CA CYS A 38 4.54 -3.72 10.38
C CYS A 38 3.36 -2.75 10.52
N PHE A 39 2.88 -2.52 11.75
CA PHE A 39 1.85 -1.50 11.99
C PHE A 39 2.37 -0.11 11.59
N LYS A 40 3.44 0.34 12.25
CA LYS A 40 4.18 1.57 11.91
C LYS A 40 5.68 1.36 12.08
N CYS A 41 6.47 1.93 11.18
CA CYS A 41 7.94 1.93 11.24
C CYS A 41 8.52 3.28 11.70
N MET A 42 7.72 4.35 11.74
CA MET A 42 8.14 5.72 12.08
C MET A 42 7.28 6.25 13.23
N GLY A 43 7.77 7.28 13.95
CA GLY A 43 7.04 7.89 15.06
C GLY A 43 6.87 6.96 16.26
N LEU A 44 7.88 6.14 16.54
CA LEU A 44 7.93 5.29 17.72
C LEU A 44 8.41 6.12 18.93
N LYS A 45 7.76 5.94 20.08
CA LYS A 45 8.24 6.52 21.33
C LYS A 45 9.57 5.89 21.72
N LYS A 46 10.36 6.59 22.53
CA LYS A 46 11.62 6.04 23.06
C LYS A 46 11.33 4.72 23.79
N GLY A 47 11.96 3.64 23.33
CA GLY A 47 11.77 2.28 23.87
C GLY A 47 10.65 1.46 23.21
N GLU A 48 9.79 2.07 22.38
CA GLU A 48 8.77 1.35 21.62
C GLU A 48 9.41 0.58 20.46
N LYS A 49 9.05 -0.71 20.33
CA LYS A 49 9.53 -1.57 19.24
C LYS A 49 8.54 -1.59 18.09
N VAL A 50 9.04 -1.82 16.88
CA VAL A 50 8.20 -2.01 15.70
C VAL A 50 7.33 -3.27 15.90
N GLU A 51 6.01 -3.09 15.92
CA GLU A 51 5.05 -4.19 15.88
C GLU A 51 5.06 -4.82 14.47
N LYS A 52 5.55 -6.06 14.38
CA LYS A 52 5.54 -6.86 13.16
C LYS A 52 4.27 -7.70 13.14
N ILE A 53 3.50 -7.58 12.07
CA ILE A 53 2.22 -8.30 11.88
C ILE A 53 2.50 -9.66 11.25
N CYS A 54 3.15 -9.67 10.09
CA CYS A 54 3.48 -10.88 9.35
C CYS A 54 4.63 -10.63 8.36
N GLN A 55 5.08 -11.70 7.69
CA GLN A 55 5.99 -11.58 6.54
C GLN A 55 5.19 -11.66 5.24
N ILE A 56 5.56 -10.82 4.28
CA ILE A 56 4.98 -10.81 2.93
C ILE A 56 6.08 -11.07 1.91
N ARG A 57 5.72 -11.79 0.85
CA ARG A 57 6.57 -12.01 -0.32
C ARG A 57 6.07 -11.18 -1.48
N VAL A 58 6.96 -10.40 -2.07
CA VAL A 58 6.65 -9.63 -3.28
C VAL A 58 6.58 -10.59 -4.46
N THR A 59 5.43 -10.67 -5.13
CA THR A 59 5.21 -11.54 -6.30
C THR A 59 5.48 -10.81 -7.60
N ASP A 60 5.08 -9.53 -7.69
CA ASP A 60 5.26 -8.68 -8.86
C ASP A 60 5.62 -7.24 -8.45
N VAL A 61 6.35 -6.53 -9.33
CA VAL A 61 6.68 -5.12 -9.16
C VAL A 61 6.52 -4.40 -10.49
N ARG A 62 5.59 -3.46 -10.54
CA ARG A 62 5.32 -2.62 -11.72
C ARG A 62 5.36 -1.13 -11.37
N ARG A 63 5.68 -0.31 -12.37
CA ARG A 63 5.65 1.15 -12.27
C ARG A 63 4.43 1.66 -12.99
N GLU A 64 3.74 2.60 -12.35
CA GLU A 64 2.49 3.14 -12.86
C GLU A 64 2.44 4.64 -12.70
N SER A 65 1.80 5.29 -13.68
CA SER A 65 1.43 6.69 -13.54
C SER A 65 0.26 6.83 -12.59
N LEU A 66 0.35 7.77 -11.65
CA LEU A 66 -0.76 8.12 -10.77
C LEU A 66 -1.95 8.67 -11.58
N SER A 67 -1.69 9.37 -12.69
CA SER A 67 -2.74 9.92 -13.55
C SER A 67 -3.63 8.83 -14.14
N LYS A 68 -3.08 7.63 -14.39
CA LYS A 68 -3.87 6.50 -14.93
C LYS A 68 -5.00 6.10 -13.97
N MET A 69 -4.77 6.15 -12.66
CA MET A 69 -5.81 5.86 -11.66
C MET A 69 -6.88 6.95 -11.55
N CYS A 70 -6.54 8.20 -11.87
CA CYS A 70 -7.50 9.30 -11.89
C CYS A 70 -8.32 9.34 -13.19
N LEU A 71 -7.67 9.06 -14.33
CA LEU A 71 -8.27 9.19 -15.66
C LEU A 71 -9.11 7.97 -16.04
N ASP A 72 -8.75 6.79 -15.54
CA ASP A 72 -9.52 5.57 -15.69
C ASP A 72 -10.10 5.17 -14.31
N GLN A 73 -11.34 5.60 -14.07
CA GLN A 73 -12.04 5.37 -12.81
C GLN A 73 -12.22 3.88 -12.52
N THR A 74 -12.55 3.08 -13.55
CA THR A 74 -12.73 1.62 -13.41
C THR A 74 -11.45 0.98 -12.94
N TYR A 75 -10.33 1.34 -13.58
CA TYR A 75 -9.01 0.86 -13.18
C TYR A 75 -8.64 1.32 -11.76
N GLY A 76 -8.85 2.60 -11.44
CA GLY A 76 -8.58 3.16 -10.13
C GLY A 76 -9.33 2.46 -8.99
N ASP A 77 -10.61 2.15 -9.19
CA ASP A 77 -11.46 1.48 -8.20
C ASP A 77 -11.07 0.01 -8.00
N GLN A 78 -10.77 -0.71 -9.09
CA GLN A 78 -10.27 -2.09 -9.01
C GLN A 78 -8.98 -2.15 -8.18
N GLU A 79 -8.05 -1.26 -8.49
CA GLU A 79 -6.76 -1.19 -7.83
C GLU A 79 -6.89 -0.76 -6.36
N ALA A 80 -7.79 0.17 -6.02
CA ALA A 80 -8.08 0.55 -4.63
C ALA A 80 -8.68 -0.62 -3.83
N SER A 81 -9.54 -1.43 -4.45
CA SER A 81 -10.11 -2.63 -3.85
C SER A 81 -9.03 -3.68 -3.55
N LEU A 82 -8.10 -3.92 -4.48
CA LEU A 82 -6.94 -4.81 -4.26
C LEU A 82 -6.02 -4.29 -3.15
N GLU A 83 -6.02 -2.98 -2.93
CA GLU A 83 -5.35 -2.35 -1.81
C GLU A 83 -6.10 -2.46 -0.47
N GLY A 84 -7.29 -3.07 -0.46
CA GLY A 84 -8.09 -3.26 0.75
C GLY A 84 -9.09 -2.14 1.06
N PHE A 85 -9.30 -1.20 0.13
CA PHE A 85 -10.26 -0.11 0.24
C PHE A 85 -11.55 -0.45 -0.53
N ARG A 86 -12.37 -1.38 0.02
CA ARG A 86 -13.58 -1.89 -0.65
C ARG A 86 -14.76 -0.91 -0.76
N THR A 87 -14.81 0.12 0.09
CA THR A 87 -16.00 0.99 0.25
C THR A 87 -15.69 2.48 0.32
N LYS A 88 -14.42 2.89 0.20
CA LYS A 88 -14.14 4.31 -0.02
C LYS A 88 -14.28 4.55 -1.52
N GLN A 89 -15.30 5.31 -1.91
CA GLN A 89 -15.37 5.95 -3.21
C GLN A 89 -13.95 6.41 -3.58
N GLY A 90 -13.34 5.85 -4.64
CA GLY A 90 -12.01 6.25 -5.10
C GLY A 90 -11.88 7.77 -5.27
N LEU A 91 -13.02 8.43 -5.47
CA LEU A 91 -13.22 9.89 -5.50
C LEU A 91 -12.59 10.69 -4.34
N ASN A 92 -12.46 10.15 -3.12
CA ASN A 92 -11.92 10.91 -1.99
C ASN A 92 -10.47 10.58 -1.60
N LEU A 93 -9.86 9.56 -2.22
CA LEU A 93 -8.41 9.30 -2.09
C LEU A 93 -7.61 9.94 -3.23
N LEU A 94 -8.27 10.21 -4.36
CA LEU A 94 -7.70 10.81 -5.56
C LEU A 94 -8.58 11.98 -6.02
N ARG A 95 -8.70 13.05 -5.22
CA ARG A 95 -9.04 14.34 -5.82
C ARG A 95 -7.82 14.79 -6.62
N CYS A 96 -7.70 14.29 -7.84
CA CYS A 96 -6.89 14.94 -8.86
C CYS A 96 -7.50 16.34 -9.05
N SER A 97 -6.99 17.32 -8.31
CA SER A 97 -7.21 18.73 -8.64
C SER A 97 -6.66 18.90 -10.05
N ALA A 98 -7.57 19.13 -11.01
CA ALA A 98 -7.18 19.50 -12.35
C ALA A 98 -6.21 20.68 -12.29
N PRO A 99 -5.11 20.67 -13.07
CA PRO A 99 -4.32 21.89 -13.21
C PRO A 99 -5.20 22.95 -13.88
N THR A 100 -5.45 24.05 -13.18
CA THR A 100 -5.83 25.34 -13.79
C THR A 100 -4.72 25.85 -14.67
#